data_AF-Q3ECV9-F1
#
_entry.id   AF-Q3ECV9-F1
#
_cell.length_a   1.000
_cell.length_b   1.000
_cell.length_c   1.000
_cell.angle_alpha   90.00
_cell.angle_beta   90.00
_cell.angle_gamma   90.00
#
_symmetry.space_group_name_H-M   'P 1'
#
loop_
_entity.id
_entity.type
_entity.pdbx_description
1 polymer ?
#
loop_
_entity_poly.entity_id
_entity_poly.type
_entity_poly.pdbx_seq_one_letter_code
_entity_poly.pdbx_strand_id
1 'polypeptide(L)'
;MTKTLLMVTLVSIVMFYMARPIFSQEIDPYSLEVLEDVALSSSSKFNIYVEAPDEALFEEADSPAIEYDKDRYKIPDFIAACAMKQSWICLNVVFENMKDEMMPIINECCREILKMGKDCHFRLVEGWSAMYVYGNSIASKDIPYSKQSWNECVRRVGSKFGAPVSFEQ
;
A
#
# COMPACT_ATOMS: atom_id res chain seq x y z
N MET A 1 9.83 48.40 -1.66
CA MET A 1 9.43 47.28 -2.57
C MET A 1 9.91 45.90 -2.09
N THR A 2 10.85 45.82 -1.14
CA THR A 2 11.47 44.54 -0.69
C THR A 2 10.54 43.64 0.12
N LYS A 3 9.58 44.20 0.88
CA LYS A 3 8.65 43.41 1.71
C LYS A 3 7.67 42.56 0.88
N THR A 4 7.17 43.10 -0.24
CA THR A 4 6.25 42.38 -1.12
C THR A 4 6.95 41.21 -1.83
N LEU A 5 8.21 41.42 -2.24
CA LEU A 5 9.00 40.37 -2.87
C LEU A 5 9.26 39.18 -1.92
N LEU A 6 9.58 39.48 -0.65
CA LEU A 6 9.78 38.47 0.40
C LEU A 6 8.53 37.63 0.67
N MET A 7 7.35 38.28 0.70
CA MET A 7 6.08 37.56 0.90
C MET A 7 5.76 36.66 -0.29
N VAL A 8 5.99 37.12 -1.53
CA VAL A 8 5.77 36.31 -2.74
C VAL A 8 6.72 35.11 -2.79
N THR A 9 8.00 35.28 -2.42
CA THR A 9 8.94 34.15 -2.38
C THR A 9 8.58 33.12 -1.31
N LEU A 10 8.13 33.56 -0.13
CA LEU A 10 7.70 32.66 0.94
C LEU A 10 6.48 31.83 0.52
N VAL A 11 5.48 32.47 -0.10
CA VAL A 11 4.28 31.77 -0.60
C VAL A 11 4.67 30.74 -1.66
N SER A 12 5.53 31.09 -2.62
CA SER A 12 6.00 30.14 -3.64
C SER A 12 6.73 28.94 -3.03
N ILE A 13 7.63 29.17 -2.07
CA ILE A 13 8.37 28.10 -1.39
C ILE A 13 7.41 27.15 -0.67
N VAL A 14 6.44 27.68 0.09
CA VAL A 14 5.43 26.86 0.77
C VAL A 14 4.64 26.03 -0.25
N MET A 15 4.19 26.63 -1.35
CA MET A 15 3.46 25.90 -2.40
C MET A 15 4.32 24.81 -3.06
N PHE A 16 5.62 25.03 -3.25
CA PHE A 16 6.55 24.01 -3.76
C PHE A 16 6.74 22.84 -2.79
N TYR A 17 6.79 23.08 -1.48
CA TYR A 17 6.86 22.03 -0.46
C TYR A 17 5.52 21.29 -0.28
N MET A 18 4.39 21.97 -0.51
CA MET A 18 3.07 21.32 -0.51
C MET A 18 2.82 20.51 -1.80
N ALA A 19 3.37 20.93 -2.94
CA ALA A 19 3.21 20.26 -4.24
C ALA A 19 4.22 19.12 -4.47
N ARG A 20 5.28 19.03 -3.67
CA ARG A 20 6.27 17.94 -3.71
C ARG A 20 6.27 17.25 -2.35
N PRO A 21 5.52 16.15 -2.17
CA PRO A 21 5.77 15.30 -1.02
C PRO A 21 7.23 14.85 -1.14
N ILE A 22 8.05 15.27 -0.19
CA ILE A 22 9.45 14.91 -0.10
C ILE A 22 9.49 13.39 -0.19
N PHE A 23 10.19 12.88 -1.21
CA PHE A 23 10.53 11.48 -1.41
C PHE A 23 11.15 10.93 -0.12
N SER A 24 10.33 10.45 0.80
CA SER A 24 10.76 9.57 1.88
C SER A 24 10.82 8.18 1.29
N GLN A 25 11.99 7.90 0.70
CA GLN A 25 12.61 6.58 0.60
C GLN A 25 11.67 5.44 0.99
N GLU A 26 10.85 5.00 0.03
CA GLU A 26 10.07 3.77 0.15
C GLU A 26 11.09 2.62 0.15
N ILE A 27 11.47 2.19 1.35
CA ILE A 27 12.16 0.91 1.53
C ILE A 27 11.10 -0.13 1.23
N ASP A 28 11.09 -0.62 -0.01
CA ASP A 28 10.34 -1.80 -0.42
C ASP A 28 10.79 -3.00 0.45
N PRO A 29 9.92 -3.54 1.33
CA PRO A 29 10.27 -4.70 2.14
C PRO A 29 10.35 -6.01 1.32
N TYR A 30 10.13 -5.97 -0.01
CA TYR A 30 10.21 -7.09 -0.94
C TYR A 30 11.40 -7.04 -1.91
N SER A 31 12.26 -6.01 -1.87
CA SER A 31 13.50 -5.94 -2.68
C SER A 31 14.64 -6.84 -2.15
N LEU A 32 14.34 -7.78 -1.25
CA LEU A 32 15.28 -8.77 -0.73
C LEU A 32 14.83 -10.21 -1.05
N GLU A 33 14.34 -10.45 -2.26
CA GLU A 33 14.29 -11.81 -2.82
C GLU A 33 14.80 -11.78 -4.26
N VAL A 34 15.54 -12.84 -4.62
CA VAL A 34 15.88 -13.22 -5.99
C VAL A 34 17.09 -12.49 -6.61
N LEU A 35 18.30 -12.80 -6.11
CA LEU A 35 19.45 -12.88 -7.03
C LEU A 35 19.39 -14.24 -7.72
N GLU A 36 18.69 -14.24 -8.85
CA GLU A 36 18.65 -15.28 -9.88
C GLU A 36 20.07 -15.64 -10.35
N ASP A 37 20.26 -16.95 -10.55
CA ASP A 37 21.05 -17.54 -11.62
C ASP A 37 22.57 -17.31 -11.66
N VAL A 38 23.35 -18.29 -11.18
CA VAL A 38 24.45 -18.89 -11.95
C VAL A 38 24.68 -20.33 -11.46
N ALA A 39 24.36 -21.28 -12.33
CA ALA A 39 24.81 -22.66 -12.27
C ALA A 39 26.36 -22.73 -12.26
N LEU A 40 26.95 -23.67 -11.50
CA LEU A 40 28.07 -24.53 -11.90
C LEU A 40 28.68 -25.26 -10.69
N SER A 41 28.42 -26.57 -10.62
CA SER A 41 29.36 -27.66 -10.35
C SER A 41 30.61 -27.40 -9.46
N SER A 42 30.65 -28.16 -8.36
CA SER A 42 31.80 -28.94 -7.85
C SER A 42 33.18 -28.29 -7.73
N SER A 43 33.70 -28.36 -6.50
CA SER A 43 35.11 -28.35 -6.10
C SER A 43 35.87 -27.04 -6.32
N SER A 44 36.02 -26.23 -5.26
CA SER A 44 37.28 -25.51 -5.01
C SER A 44 37.30 -24.89 -3.62
N LYS A 45 37.96 -25.59 -2.70
CA LYS A 45 38.94 -25.10 -1.72
C LYS A 45 39.18 -23.57 -1.70
N PHE A 46 38.35 -22.79 -1.00
CA PHE A 46 38.75 -21.46 -0.51
C PHE A 46 38.17 -21.24 0.89
N ASN A 47 39.05 -21.35 1.90
CA ASN A 47 38.76 -20.98 3.28
C ASN A 47 38.81 -19.45 3.38
N ILE A 48 37.65 -18.80 3.50
CA ILE A 48 37.60 -17.39 3.95
C ILE A 48 37.45 -17.44 5.47
N TYR A 49 38.57 -17.19 6.15
CA TYR A 49 38.59 -16.94 7.59
C TYR A 49 38.00 -15.55 7.83
N VAL A 50 36.78 -15.50 8.38
CA VAL A 50 36.26 -14.28 9.01
C VAL A 50 36.54 -14.44 10.49
N GLU A 51 37.47 -13.64 11.02
CA GLU A 51 37.69 -13.55 12.47
C GLU A 51 36.40 -13.07 13.13
N ALA A 52 35.71 -13.97 13.82
CA ALA A 52 34.62 -13.61 14.72
C ALA A 52 35.24 -12.90 15.93
N PRO A 53 34.76 -11.69 16.31
CA PRO A 53 35.22 -11.06 17.52
C PRO A 53 34.89 -11.96 18.71
N ASP A 54 35.90 -12.10 19.54
CA ASP A 54 35.95 -12.72 20.85
C ASP A 54 34.68 -12.50 21.70
N GLU A 55 34.28 -13.58 22.37
CA GLU A 55 33.11 -13.69 23.24
C GLU A 55 33.11 -12.65 24.37
N ALA A 56 32.63 -11.45 24.07
CA ALA A 56 32.18 -10.51 25.08
C ALA A 56 30.76 -10.89 25.45
N LEU A 57 30.59 -11.36 26.69
CA LEU A 57 29.36 -11.41 27.48
C LEU A 57 28.42 -10.25 27.10
N PHE A 58 27.52 -10.49 26.15
CA PHE A 58 26.37 -9.63 25.98
C PHE A 58 25.46 -9.95 27.15
N GLU A 59 25.48 -9.11 28.17
CA GLU A 59 24.39 -9.06 29.14
C GLU A 59 23.10 -9.03 28.34
N GLU A 60 22.32 -10.09 28.48
CA GLU A 60 21.00 -10.23 27.90
C GLU A 60 20.14 -9.15 28.54
N ALA A 61 20.12 -7.97 27.92
CA ALA A 61 19.32 -6.85 28.35
C ALA A 61 17.86 -7.33 28.28
N ASP A 62 17.23 -7.48 29.45
CA ASP A 62 15.80 -7.68 29.64
C ASP A 62 15.03 -6.52 28.98
N SER A 63 14.95 -6.55 27.65
CA SER A 63 13.95 -5.79 26.93
C SER A 63 12.61 -6.42 27.29
N PRO A 64 11.60 -5.65 27.73
CA PRO A 64 10.27 -6.20 27.91
C PRO A 64 9.89 -6.79 26.56
N ALA A 65 9.72 -8.11 26.48
CA ALA A 65 9.08 -8.73 25.35
C ALA A 65 7.71 -8.05 25.25
N ILE A 66 7.57 -7.11 24.30
CA ILE A 66 6.27 -6.58 23.94
C ILE A 66 5.54 -7.84 23.48
N GLU A 67 4.61 -8.32 24.30
CA GLU A 67 3.68 -9.37 23.90
C GLU A 67 2.96 -8.78 22.70
N TYR A 68 3.44 -9.15 21.51
CA TYR A 68 2.80 -8.80 20.26
C TYR A 68 1.42 -9.42 20.33
N ASP A 69 0.42 -8.57 20.56
CA ASP A 69 -0.99 -8.93 20.53
C ASP A 69 -1.31 -9.48 19.13
N LYS A 70 -1.09 -10.78 18.95
CA LYS A 70 -1.24 -11.51 17.69
C LYS A 70 -2.68 -11.42 17.17
N ASP A 71 -3.63 -11.17 18.08
CA ASP A 71 -5.04 -11.02 17.75
C ASP A 71 -5.34 -9.63 17.16
N ARG A 72 -4.55 -8.59 17.50
CA ARG A 72 -4.72 -7.23 16.98
C ARG A 72 -4.54 -7.11 15.46
N TYR A 73 -3.74 -7.99 14.87
CA TYR A 73 -3.47 -8.01 13.42
C TYR A 73 -4.11 -9.20 12.69
N LYS A 74 -5.03 -9.92 13.33
CA LYS A 74 -5.73 -11.02 12.66
C LYS A 74 -6.68 -10.44 11.61
N ILE A 75 -6.19 -10.39 10.36
CA ILE A 75 -7.03 -10.08 9.19
C ILE A 75 -8.10 -11.17 9.11
N PRO A 76 -9.40 -10.82 9.14
CA PRO A 76 -10.47 -11.80 8.99
C PRO A 76 -10.30 -12.60 7.70
N ASP A 77 -10.50 -13.93 7.75
CA ASP A 77 -10.30 -14.84 6.60
C ASP A 77 -11.03 -14.38 5.34
N PHE A 78 -12.22 -13.76 5.51
CA PHE A 78 -12.97 -13.16 4.42
C PHE A 78 -12.21 -12.02 3.72
N ILE A 79 -11.62 -11.10 4.49
CA ILE A 79 -10.86 -9.97 3.94
C ILE A 79 -9.61 -10.49 3.22
N ALA A 80 -8.91 -11.47 3.80
CA ALA A 80 -7.78 -12.14 3.16
C ALA A 80 -8.20 -12.79 1.82
N ALA A 81 -9.31 -13.52 1.80
CA ALA A 81 -9.84 -14.13 0.58
C ALA A 81 -10.26 -13.09 -0.48
N CYS A 82 -10.73 -11.92 -0.08
CA CYS A 82 -11.02 -10.82 -0.99
C CYS A 82 -9.74 -10.23 -1.59
N ALA A 83 -8.71 -9.99 -0.78
CA ALA A 83 -7.44 -9.44 -1.25
C ALA A 83 -6.78 -10.32 -2.34
N MET A 84 -6.93 -11.64 -2.23
CA MET A 84 -6.42 -12.61 -3.21
C MET A 84 -7.17 -12.62 -4.56
N LYS A 85 -8.31 -11.93 -4.70
CA LYS A 85 -9.10 -11.94 -5.95
C LYS A 85 -8.63 -10.91 -6.99
N GLN A 86 -7.70 -10.05 -6.63
CA GLN A 86 -7.13 -9.03 -7.51
C GLN A 86 -5.61 -9.04 -7.42
N SER A 87 -4.96 -8.51 -8.44
CA SER A 87 -3.51 -8.32 -8.45
C SER A 87 -3.09 -7.28 -7.42
N TRP A 88 -1.86 -7.41 -6.91
CA TRP A 88 -1.21 -6.40 -6.07
C TRP A 88 -1.23 -5.01 -6.74
N ILE A 89 -0.98 -4.96 -8.05
CA ILE A 89 -0.97 -3.72 -8.84
C ILE A 89 -2.34 -3.03 -8.73
N CYS A 90 -3.42 -3.78 -8.97
CA CYS A 90 -4.76 -3.21 -8.95
C CYS A 90 -5.25 -2.87 -7.55
N LEU A 91 -4.88 -3.67 -6.55
CA LEU A 91 -5.09 -3.34 -5.14
C LEU A 91 -4.44 -1.98 -4.80
N ASN A 92 -3.18 -1.76 -5.20
CA ASN A 92 -2.48 -0.51 -4.94
C ASN A 92 -3.07 0.68 -5.71
N VAL A 93 -3.47 0.50 -6.98
CA VAL A 93 -4.14 1.55 -7.77
C VAL A 93 -5.46 1.99 -7.12
N VAL A 94 -6.25 1.06 -6.57
CA VAL A 94 -7.47 1.41 -5.81
C VAL A 94 -7.12 2.21 -4.57
N PHE A 95 -6.07 1.82 -3.84
CA PHE A 95 -5.63 2.54 -2.64
C PHE A 95 -5.13 3.95 -2.94
N GLU A 96 -4.32 4.12 -3.97
CA GLU A 96 -3.83 5.44 -4.39
C GLU A 96 -4.97 6.32 -4.91
N ASN A 97 -5.92 5.75 -5.66
CA ASN A 97 -7.12 6.47 -6.09
C ASN A 97 -7.99 6.97 -4.93
N MET A 98 -8.01 6.28 -3.79
CA MET A 98 -8.72 6.76 -2.60
C MET A 98 -8.02 7.92 -1.90
N LYS A 99 -6.69 7.97 -1.95
CA LYS A 99 -5.89 9.07 -1.39
C LYS A 99 -5.90 10.32 -2.28
N ASP A 100 -5.85 10.10 -3.59
CA ASP A 100 -5.81 11.14 -4.62
C ASP A 100 -6.78 10.81 -5.76
N GLU A 101 -7.88 11.58 -5.83
CA GLU A 101 -8.90 11.46 -6.89
C GLU A 101 -8.31 11.61 -8.31
N MET A 102 -7.14 12.25 -8.44
CA MET A 102 -6.47 12.44 -9.73
C MET A 102 -5.86 11.15 -10.27
N MET A 103 -5.73 10.09 -9.48
CA MET A 103 -5.19 8.81 -9.92
C MET A 103 -6.29 7.91 -10.52
N PRO A 104 -6.43 7.80 -11.85
CA PRO A 104 -7.53 7.03 -12.44
C PRO A 104 -7.28 5.51 -12.30
N ILE A 105 -8.33 4.78 -11.93
CA ILE A 105 -8.32 3.31 -12.02
C ILE A 105 -8.36 2.90 -13.50
N ILE A 106 -7.33 2.18 -13.94
CA ILE A 106 -7.24 1.66 -15.31
C ILE A 106 -8.29 0.58 -15.57
N ASN A 107 -8.70 0.42 -16.83
CA ASN A 107 -9.76 -0.52 -17.21
C ASN A 107 -9.48 -1.97 -16.83
N GLU A 108 -8.21 -2.36 -16.73
CA GLU A 108 -7.81 -3.68 -16.24
C GLU A 108 -8.16 -3.88 -14.77
N CYS A 109 -7.75 -2.96 -13.91
CA CYS A 109 -8.09 -2.98 -12.50
C CYS A 109 -9.59 -2.84 -12.26
N CYS A 110 -10.30 -2.04 -13.06
CA CYS A 110 -11.76 -2.04 -13.01
C CYS A 110 -12.36 -3.44 -13.27
N ARG A 111 -11.82 -4.23 -14.20
CA ARG A 111 -12.32 -5.60 -14.42
C ARG A 111 -12.04 -6.50 -13.22
N GLU A 112 -10.88 -6.35 -12.57
CA GLU A 112 -10.54 -7.12 -11.37
C GLU A 112 -11.44 -6.76 -10.18
N ILE A 113 -11.66 -5.47 -9.94
CA ILE A 113 -12.57 -4.97 -8.89
C ILE A 113 -13.98 -5.53 -9.10
N LEU A 114 -14.52 -5.43 -10.32
CA LEU A 114 -15.85 -5.96 -10.61
C LEU A 114 -15.92 -7.50 -10.49
N LYS A 115 -14.82 -8.21 -10.81
CA LYS A 115 -14.72 -9.68 -10.66
C LYS A 115 -14.59 -10.14 -9.24
N MET A 116 -13.86 -9.39 -8.42
CA MET A 116 -13.77 -9.62 -6.99
C MET A 116 -15.14 -9.49 -6.32
N GLY A 117 -15.96 -8.56 -6.81
CA GLY A 117 -17.34 -8.36 -6.38
C GLY A 117 -17.47 -7.25 -5.35
N LYS A 118 -18.67 -6.67 -5.33
CA LYS A 118 -19.04 -5.50 -4.51
C LYS A 118 -18.66 -5.64 -3.04
N ASP A 119 -19.10 -6.73 -2.41
CA ASP A 119 -18.89 -6.94 -0.98
C ASP A 119 -17.40 -7.05 -0.65
N CYS A 120 -16.63 -7.72 -1.50
CA CYS A 120 -15.18 -7.79 -1.30
C CYS A 120 -14.49 -6.44 -1.47
N HIS A 121 -14.89 -5.65 -2.48
CA HIS A 121 -14.34 -4.31 -2.71
C HIS A 121 -14.54 -3.41 -1.49
N PHE A 122 -15.77 -3.29 -0.99
CA PHE A 122 -16.05 -2.40 0.14
C PHE A 122 -15.47 -2.89 1.46
N ARG A 123 -15.41 -4.20 1.70
CA ARG A 123 -14.79 -4.75 2.92
C ARG A 123 -13.27 -4.57 2.94
N LEU A 124 -12.60 -4.65 1.80
CA LEU A 124 -11.18 -4.32 1.71
C LEU A 124 -10.93 -2.84 1.99
N VAL A 125 -11.76 -1.97 1.44
CA VAL A 125 -11.69 -0.52 1.69
C VAL A 125 -11.91 -0.20 3.17
N GLU A 126 -12.97 -0.75 3.78
CA GLU A 126 -13.26 -0.58 5.20
C GLU A 126 -12.10 -1.09 6.08
N GLY A 127 -11.57 -2.29 5.78
CA GLY A 127 -10.44 -2.86 6.49
C GLY A 127 -9.19 -1.99 6.39
N TRP A 128 -8.88 -1.49 5.19
CA TRP A 128 -7.76 -0.60 4.96
C TRP A 128 -7.90 0.72 5.71
N SER A 129 -9.07 1.37 5.61
CA SER A 129 -9.36 2.58 6.36
C SER A 129 -9.24 2.31 7.87
N ALA A 130 -9.68 1.16 8.38
CA ALA A 130 -9.50 0.83 9.81
C ALA A 130 -8.03 0.62 10.21
N MET A 131 -7.19 0.05 9.33
CA MET A 131 -5.78 -0.23 9.63
C MET A 131 -4.90 1.02 9.64
N TYR A 132 -5.13 1.96 8.72
CA TYR A 132 -4.27 3.14 8.55
C TYR A 132 -4.83 4.41 9.21
N VAL A 133 -6.11 4.44 9.56
CA VAL A 133 -6.77 5.62 10.11
C VAL A 133 -6.92 5.49 11.62
N TYR A 134 -5.84 5.80 12.35
CA TYR A 134 -5.87 6.07 13.80
C TYR A 134 -6.55 7.43 14.14
N GLY A 135 -7.56 7.83 13.38
CA GLY A 135 -8.32 9.05 13.61
C GLY A 135 -9.37 9.25 12.53
N ASN A 136 -10.64 8.99 12.88
CA ASN A 136 -11.91 9.01 12.13
C ASN A 136 -12.09 9.98 10.92
N SER A 137 -11.17 10.91 10.64
CA SER A 137 -11.29 11.90 9.58
C SER A 137 -11.01 11.36 8.17
N ILE A 138 -10.10 10.41 7.98
CA ILE A 138 -9.74 9.93 6.62
C ILE A 138 -10.76 8.89 6.11
N ALA A 139 -11.20 7.96 6.97
CA ALA A 139 -12.25 6.99 6.64
C ALA A 139 -13.56 7.65 6.15
N SER A 140 -13.82 8.90 6.56
CA SER A 140 -14.99 9.66 6.13
C SER A 140 -15.00 9.98 4.62
N LYS A 141 -13.83 10.05 3.99
CA LYS A 141 -13.67 10.34 2.55
C LYS A 141 -13.43 9.08 1.73
N ASP A 142 -12.66 8.13 2.25
CA ASP A 142 -12.29 6.90 1.55
C ASP A 142 -13.52 6.11 1.08
N ILE A 143 -14.55 5.99 1.93
CA ILE A 143 -15.76 5.22 1.60
C ILE A 143 -16.55 5.89 0.46
N PRO A 144 -16.90 7.20 0.52
CA PRO A 144 -17.49 7.89 -0.61
C PRO A 144 -16.69 7.79 -1.91
N TYR A 145 -15.36 7.94 -1.85
CA TYR A 145 -14.53 7.83 -3.05
C TYR A 145 -14.48 6.42 -3.62
N SER A 146 -14.38 5.42 -2.75
CA SER A 146 -14.45 4.03 -3.15
C SER A 146 -15.76 3.69 -3.88
N LYS A 147 -16.89 4.28 -3.46
CA LYS A 147 -18.18 4.16 -4.17
C LYS A 147 -18.18 4.84 -5.54
N GLN A 148 -17.60 6.04 -5.63
CA GLN A 148 -17.43 6.73 -6.91
C GLN A 148 -16.59 5.89 -7.88
N SER A 149 -15.49 5.33 -7.41
CA SER A 149 -14.59 4.49 -8.18
C SER A 149 -15.24 3.18 -8.62
N TRP A 150 -16.04 2.56 -7.75
CA TRP A 150 -16.89 1.45 -8.11
C TRP A 150 -17.82 1.83 -9.27
N ASN A 151 -18.60 2.91 -9.12
CA ASN A 151 -19.53 3.38 -10.13
C ASN A 151 -18.85 3.70 -11.46
N GLU A 152 -17.65 4.27 -11.40
CA GLU A 152 -16.85 4.55 -12.58
C GLU A 152 -16.40 3.27 -13.30
N CYS A 153 -16.00 2.24 -12.55
CA CYS A 153 -15.71 0.93 -13.11
C CYS A 153 -16.96 0.26 -13.71
N VAL A 154 -18.11 0.32 -13.04
CA VAL A 154 -19.39 -0.16 -13.60
C VAL A 154 -19.69 0.52 -14.93
N ARG A 155 -19.55 1.86 -14.97
CA ARG A 155 -19.80 2.65 -16.19
C ARG A 155 -18.84 2.30 -17.33
N ARG A 156 -17.56 2.12 -17.04
CA ARG A 156 -16.51 1.91 -18.06
C ARG A 156 -16.48 0.48 -18.61
N VAL A 157 -16.65 -0.53 -17.75
CA VAL A 157 -16.42 -1.94 -18.12
C VAL A 157 -17.52 -2.89 -17.68
N GLY A 158 -18.54 -2.44 -16.94
CA GLY A 158 -19.61 -3.30 -16.41
C GLY A 158 -20.39 -4.04 -17.50
N SER A 159 -20.64 -3.42 -18.66
CA SER A 159 -21.32 -4.06 -19.80
C SER A 159 -20.54 -5.23 -20.41
N LYS A 160 -19.24 -5.32 -20.16
CA LYS A 160 -18.35 -6.40 -20.64
C LYS A 160 -18.22 -7.54 -19.64
N PHE A 161 -18.82 -7.42 -18.46
CA PHE A 161 -18.59 -8.31 -17.32
C PHE A 161 -19.48 -9.57 -17.34
N GLY A 162 -20.53 -9.60 -18.17
CA GLY A 162 -21.42 -10.76 -18.36
C GLY A 162 -22.37 -11.06 -17.19
N ALA A 163 -22.06 -10.59 -15.98
CA ALA A 163 -22.94 -10.58 -14.82
C ALA A 163 -23.51 -9.17 -14.58
N PRO A 164 -24.74 -9.03 -14.05
CA PRO A 164 -25.26 -7.74 -13.65
C PRO A 164 -24.40 -7.14 -12.54
N VAL A 165 -23.85 -5.96 -12.78
CA VAL A 165 -23.12 -5.17 -11.79
C VAL A 165 -23.92 -3.88 -11.57
N SER A 166 -24.33 -3.63 -10.33
CA SER A 166 -25.11 -2.44 -9.97
C SER A 166 -24.22 -1.27 -9.58
N PHE A 167 -24.71 -0.06 -9.82
CA PHE A 167 -24.17 1.14 -9.20
C PHE A 167 -24.46 1.15 -7.70
N GLU A 168 -23.59 1.81 -6.93
CA GLU A 168 -23.74 2.09 -5.52
C GLU A 168 -24.23 3.52 -5.27
N GLN A 169 -24.97 3.69 -4.17
CA GLN A 169 -25.47 4.98 -3.69
C GLN A 169 -24.52 5.62 -2.70
#